data_AF-S5ZRB4-F1
#
_entry.id   AF-S5ZRB4-F1
#
_cell.length_a   1.000
_cell.length_b   1.000
_cell.length_c   1.000
_cell.angle_alpha   90.00
_cell.angle_beta   90.00
_cell.angle_gamma   90.00
#
_symmetry.space_group_name_H-M   'P 1'
#
loop_
_entity.id
_entity.type
_entity.pdbx_description
1 polymer ?
#
loop_
_entity_poly.entity_id
_entity_poly.type
_entity_poly.pdbx_seq_one_letter_code
_entity_poly.pdbx_strand_id
1 'polypeptide(L)'
;MVKRIVKNERGLTLIELLAVIVILGIVAAIAIPSIGGIINKSKNDAKIAEGIQIINAAKMYMTANSFTPDDTGGSVQTLDENDLNDYLDSVDAQSYEVQVHQGNAGKYTYYLKDHESVSLVDKNNDGLASEQELSK
;
A
#
# COMPACT_ATOMS: atom_id res chain seq x y z
N MET A 1 19.30 -57.88 36.56
CA MET A 1 18.38 -57.23 37.53
C MET A 1 18.21 -55.78 37.09
N VAL A 2 17.12 -55.45 36.39
CA VAL A 2 16.91 -54.11 35.79
C VAL A 2 15.99 -53.30 36.71
N LYS A 3 16.52 -52.23 37.30
CA LYS A 3 15.81 -51.36 38.23
C LYS A 3 14.93 -50.40 37.43
N ARG A 4 13.60 -50.60 37.44
CA ARG A 4 12.64 -49.67 36.82
C ARG A 4 12.62 -48.36 37.61
N ILE A 5 13.07 -47.29 36.98
CA ILE A 5 12.86 -45.92 37.46
C ILE A 5 11.41 -45.57 37.12
N VAL A 6 10.54 -45.50 38.12
CA VAL A 6 9.17 -45.02 37.96
C VAL A 6 9.24 -43.50 37.79
N LYS A 7 8.97 -43.00 36.58
CA LYS A 7 8.81 -41.56 36.34
C LYS A 7 7.56 -41.08 37.06
N ASN A 8 7.73 -40.05 37.89
CA ASN A 8 6.65 -39.44 38.66
C ASN A 8 5.95 -38.42 37.74
N GLU A 9 4.94 -38.87 37.01
CA GLU A 9 4.08 -38.03 36.16
C GLU A 9 3.16 -37.20 37.07
N ARG A 10 3.70 -36.14 37.70
CA ARG A 10 2.89 -35.13 38.37
C ARG A 10 2.12 -34.36 37.31
N GLY A 11 0.83 -34.68 37.15
CA GLY A 11 -0.06 -34.00 36.20
C GLY A 11 -0.29 -32.53 36.58
N LEU A 12 -0.42 -31.69 35.55
CA LEU A 12 -0.85 -30.30 35.69
C LEU A 12 -2.26 -30.25 36.29
N THR A 13 -2.49 -29.30 37.19
CA THR A 13 -3.81 -29.11 37.79
C THR A 13 -4.71 -28.29 36.87
N LEU A 14 -6.03 -28.52 36.92
CA LEU A 14 -6.99 -27.74 36.12
C LEU A 14 -6.92 -26.23 36.42
N ILE A 15 -6.58 -25.87 37.66
CA ILE A 15 -6.51 -24.47 38.08
C ILE A 15 -5.30 -23.74 37.46
N GLU A 16 -4.18 -24.43 37.22
CA GLU A 16 -3.03 -23.87 36.50
C GLU A 16 -3.37 -23.61 35.04
N LEU A 17 -4.03 -24.56 34.37
CA LEU A 17 -4.50 -24.35 33.00
C LEU A 17 -5.52 -23.21 32.92
N LEU A 18 -6.41 -23.10 33.91
CA LEU A 18 -7.40 -22.04 34.00
C LEU A 18 -6.77 -20.66 34.15
N ALA A 19 -5.77 -20.50 35.02
CA ALA A 19 -5.07 -19.23 35.20
C ALA A 19 -4.39 -18.77 33.89
N VAL A 20 -3.79 -19.70 33.14
CA VAL A 20 -3.10 -19.38 31.87
C VAL A 20 -4.09 -18.90 30.81
N ILE A 21 -5.22 -19.58 30.60
CA ILE A 21 -6.20 -19.16 29.59
C ILE A 21 -6.85 -17.83 29.93
N VAL A 22 -7.02 -17.51 31.22
CA VAL A 22 -7.54 -16.20 31.67
C VAL A 22 -6.56 -15.09 31.29
N ILE A 23 -5.26 -15.28 31.58
CA ILE A 23 -4.22 -14.31 31.21
C ILE A 23 -4.15 -14.16 29.68
N LEU A 24 -4.13 -15.26 28.93
CA LEU A 24 -4.14 -15.23 27.46
C LEU A 24 -5.40 -14.54 26.90
N GLY A 25 -6.56 -14.73 27.52
CA GLY A 25 -7.80 -14.08 27.14
C GLY A 25 -7.75 -12.56 27.31
N ILE A 26 -7.21 -12.08 28.43
CA ILE A 26 -7.04 -10.64 28.69
C ILE A 26 -6.05 -10.02 27.69
N VAL A 27 -4.92 -10.69 27.45
CA VAL A 27 -3.91 -10.23 26.47
C VAL A 27 -4.50 -10.21 25.06
N ALA A 28 -5.20 -11.27 24.64
CA ALA A 28 -5.83 -11.37 23.33
C ALA A 28 -6.89 -10.28 23.10
N ALA A 29 -7.69 -9.96 24.12
CA ALA A 29 -8.72 -8.93 24.03
C ALA A 29 -8.17 -7.54 23.66
N ILE A 30 -6.96 -7.19 24.11
CA ILE A 30 -6.30 -5.91 23.79
C ILE A 30 -5.47 -6.03 22.51
N ALA A 31 -4.78 -7.16 22.32
CA ALA A 31 -3.83 -7.34 21.23
C ALA A 31 -4.51 -7.41 19.85
N ILE A 32 -5.64 -8.13 19.73
CA ILE A 32 -6.33 -8.34 18.44
C ILE A 32 -6.76 -7.03 17.77
N PRO A 33 -7.52 -6.12 18.43
CA PRO A 33 -7.96 -4.88 17.80
C PRO A 33 -6.77 -3.96 17.45
N SER A 34 -5.74 -3.93 18.30
CA SER A 34 -4.53 -3.12 18.07
C SER A 34 -3.75 -3.59 16.84
N ILE A 35 -3.50 -4.91 16.72
CA ILE A 35 -2.76 -5.49 15.60
C ILE A 35 -3.55 -5.38 14.29
N GLY A 36 -4.87 -5.59 14.32
CA GLY A 36 -5.72 -5.46 13.13
C GLY A 36 -5.68 -4.05 12.52
N GLY A 37 -5.72 -3.01 13.36
CA GLY A 37 -5.60 -1.62 12.89
C GLY A 37 -4.24 -1.32 12.24
N ILE A 38 -3.15 -1.82 12.84
CA ILE A 38 -1.78 -1.65 12.31
C ILE A 38 -1.64 -2.34 10.96
N ILE A 39 -2.12 -3.58 10.82
CA ILE A 39 -2.04 -4.33 9.55
C ILE A 39 -2.77 -3.58 8.45
N ASN A 40 -3.98 -3.08 8.71
CA ASN A 40 -4.75 -2.32 7.72
C ASN A 40 -4.03 -1.04 7.33
N LYS A 41 -3.45 -0.31 8.30
CA LYS A 41 -2.64 0.87 8.00
C LYS A 41 -1.41 0.52 7.15
N SER A 42 -0.67 -0.54 7.49
CA SER A 42 0.49 -0.97 6.71
C SER A 42 0.13 -1.36 5.28
N LYS A 43 -1.02 -2.01 5.07
CA LYS A 43 -1.54 -2.30 3.72
C LYS A 43 -1.86 -1.02 2.96
N ASN A 44 -2.54 -0.08 3.59
CA ASN A 44 -2.87 1.21 2.99
C ASN A 44 -1.61 2.01 2.64
N ASP A 45 -0.64 2.08 3.55
CA ASP A 45 0.65 2.74 3.36
C ASP A 45 1.42 2.11 2.17
N ALA A 46 1.39 0.77 2.04
CA ALA A 46 2.02 0.07 0.92
C ALA A 46 1.36 0.43 -0.43
N LYS A 47 0.03 0.50 -0.48
CA LYS A 47 -0.70 0.94 -1.69
C LYS A 47 -0.42 2.39 -2.04
N ILE A 48 -0.31 3.27 -1.05
CA ILE A 48 0.09 4.66 -1.28
C ILE A 48 1.51 4.74 -1.86
N ALA A 49 2.46 3.96 -1.31
CA ALA A 49 3.82 3.89 -1.83
C ALA A 49 3.89 3.35 -3.26
N GLU A 50 3.06 2.37 -3.61
CA GLU A 50 2.90 1.86 -4.98
C GLU A 50 2.42 2.96 -5.93
N GLY A 51 1.40 3.74 -5.53
CA GLY A 51 0.93 4.89 -6.31
C GLY A 51 2.01 5.96 -6.55
N ILE A 52 2.88 6.21 -5.56
CA ILE A 52 4.02 7.13 -5.72
C ILE A 52 5.03 6.57 -6.74
N GLN A 53 5.30 5.25 -6.71
CA GLN A 53 6.19 4.60 -7.67
C GLN A 53 5.66 4.75 -9.09
N ILE A 54 4.35 4.54 -9.30
CA ILE A 54 3.67 4.72 -10.59
C ILE A 54 3.82 6.15 -11.10
N ILE A 55 3.61 7.17 -10.26
CA ILE A 55 3.82 8.58 -10.65
C ILE A 55 5.28 8.85 -11.01
N ASN A 56 6.23 8.29 -10.26
CA ASN A 56 7.65 8.46 -10.56
C ASN A 56 8.07 7.79 -11.87
N ALA A 57 7.50 6.62 -12.18
CA ALA A 57 7.68 5.98 -13.47
C ALA A 57 7.13 6.85 -14.60
N ALA A 58 5.94 7.44 -14.44
CA ALA A 58 5.37 8.37 -15.41
C ALA A 58 6.27 9.60 -15.64
N LYS A 59 6.83 10.19 -14.57
CA LYS A 59 7.83 11.27 -14.71
C LYS A 59 9.06 10.83 -15.48
N MET A 60 9.56 9.63 -15.21
CA MET A 60 10.72 9.07 -15.89
C MET A 60 10.44 8.81 -17.38
N TYR A 61 9.28 8.22 -17.69
CA TYR A 61 8.78 8.03 -19.05
C TYR A 61 8.70 9.35 -19.83
N MET A 62 8.08 10.37 -19.23
CA MET A 62 7.94 11.70 -19.82
C MET A 62 9.29 12.38 -20.09
N THR A 63 10.28 12.13 -19.23
CA THR A 63 11.65 12.64 -19.39
C THR A 63 12.40 11.89 -20.49
N ALA A 64 12.29 10.56 -20.53
CA ALA A 64 13.01 9.70 -21.47
C ALA A 64 12.49 9.86 -22.91
N ASN A 65 11.17 9.92 -23.08
CA ASN A 65 10.54 9.97 -24.40
C ASN A 65 10.36 11.40 -24.93
N SER A 66 10.95 12.41 -24.27
CA SER A 66 10.96 13.82 -24.68
C SER A 66 9.58 14.27 -25.15
N PHE A 67 8.64 14.34 -24.21
CA PHE A 67 7.29 14.79 -24.52
C PHE A 67 7.31 16.21 -25.10
N THR A 68 6.94 16.32 -26.37
CA THR A 68 6.55 17.57 -27.00
C THR A 68 5.04 17.65 -26.95
N PRO A 69 4.45 18.50 -26.10
CA PRO A 69 3.03 18.75 -26.18
C PRO A 69 2.74 19.28 -27.57
N ASP A 70 1.72 18.73 -28.22
CA ASP A 70 1.11 19.38 -29.37
C ASP A 70 0.74 20.81 -28.91
N ASP A 71 1.09 21.83 -29.70
CA ASP A 71 1.10 23.27 -29.35
C ASP A 71 -0.32 23.83 -29.08
N THR A 72 -1.29 22.94 -28.90
CA THR A 72 -2.66 23.21 -28.54
C THR A 72 -2.79 23.11 -27.01
N GLY A 73 -2.68 24.27 -26.35
CA GLY A 73 -2.74 24.40 -24.90
C GLY A 73 -3.91 23.62 -24.27
N GLY A 74 -3.62 22.88 -23.20
CA GLY A 74 -4.61 22.10 -22.44
C GLY A 74 -4.58 20.59 -22.67
N SER A 75 -3.51 20.04 -23.25
CA SER A 75 -3.41 18.59 -23.50
C SER A 75 -3.22 17.80 -22.20
N VAL A 76 -4.14 16.86 -21.95
CA VAL A 76 -4.03 15.82 -20.92
C VAL A 76 -3.55 14.55 -21.60
N GLN A 77 -2.34 14.09 -21.29
CA GLN A 77 -1.86 12.78 -21.71
C GLN A 77 -2.27 11.75 -20.65
N THR A 78 -2.81 10.62 -21.08
CA THR A 78 -3.04 9.47 -20.20
C THR A 78 -1.98 8.43 -20.51
N LEU A 79 -1.26 7.97 -19.49
CA LEU A 79 -0.29 6.88 -19.57
C LEU A 79 -0.90 5.67 -18.89
N ASP A 80 -0.87 4.53 -19.57
CA ASP A 80 -1.40 3.28 -19.06
C ASP A 80 -0.28 2.35 -18.57
N GLU A 81 -0.64 1.12 -18.20
CA GLU A 81 0.30 0.11 -17.75
C GLU A 81 1.32 -0.27 -18.82
N ASN A 82 0.94 -0.28 -20.11
CA ASN A 82 1.84 -0.67 -21.19
C ASN A 82 2.93 0.38 -21.39
N ASP A 83 2.61 1.66 -21.24
CA ASP A 83 3.58 2.76 -21.32
C ASP A 83 4.59 2.71 -20.16
N LEU A 84 4.14 2.29 -18.97
CA LEU A 84 4.89 2.39 -17.73
C LEU A 84 5.56 1.09 -17.28
N ASN A 85 5.23 -0.05 -17.89
CA ASN A 85 5.77 -1.37 -17.52
C ASN A 85 7.31 -1.43 -17.57
N ASP A 86 7.93 -0.76 -18.53
CA ASP A 86 9.41 -0.71 -18.65
C ASP A 86 10.07 0.14 -17.55
N TYR A 87 9.29 0.96 -16.83
CA TYR A 87 9.72 1.92 -15.83
C TYR A 87 9.33 1.51 -14.40
N LEU A 88 8.64 0.38 -14.24
CA LEU A 88 8.14 -0.14 -12.97
C LEU A 88 8.68 -1.54 -12.71
N ASP A 89 9.19 -1.76 -11.49
CA ASP A 89 9.56 -3.10 -11.04
C ASP A 89 8.41 -3.68 -10.21
N SER A 90 7.74 -4.69 -10.76
CA SER A 90 6.79 -5.55 -10.06
C SER A 90 5.71 -4.80 -9.25
N VAL A 91 4.81 -4.11 -9.96
CA VAL A 91 3.61 -3.49 -9.42
C VAL A 91 2.47 -4.53 -9.42
N ASP A 92 1.77 -4.68 -8.29
CA ASP A 92 0.68 -5.65 -8.11
C ASP A 92 -0.69 -5.04 -8.48
N ALA A 93 -0.72 -3.74 -8.79
CA ALA A 93 -1.89 -3.06 -9.32
C ALA A 93 -2.34 -3.67 -10.65
N GLN A 94 -3.64 -3.98 -10.76
CA GLN A 94 -4.27 -4.59 -11.93
C GLN A 94 -4.88 -3.58 -12.92
N SER A 95 -4.97 -2.32 -12.52
CA SER A 95 -5.48 -1.22 -13.34
C SER A 95 -5.01 0.08 -12.73
N TYR A 96 -4.24 0.87 -13.49
CA TYR A 96 -3.95 2.26 -13.15
C TYR A 96 -3.73 3.10 -14.40
N GLU A 97 -4.03 4.39 -14.29
CA GLU A 97 -3.74 5.38 -15.31
C GLU A 97 -3.03 6.58 -14.67
N VAL A 98 -2.05 7.16 -15.35
CA VAL A 98 -1.44 8.43 -14.95
C VAL A 98 -1.82 9.51 -15.93
N GLN A 99 -2.54 10.52 -15.45
CA GLN A 99 -2.84 11.72 -16.22
C GLN A 99 -1.76 12.76 -16.01
N VAL A 100 -1.15 13.18 -17.11
CA VAL A 100 -0.16 14.25 -17.14
C VAL A 100 -0.82 15.50 -17.69
N HIS A 101 -0.96 16.51 -16.84
CA HIS A 101 -1.54 17.81 -17.20
C HIS A 101 -0.40 18.80 -17.43
N GLN A 102 -0.35 19.40 -18.61
CA GLN A 102 0.59 20.48 -18.86
C GLN A 102 -0.01 21.82 -18.42
N GLY A 103 0.66 22.48 -17.47
CA GLY A 103 0.38 23.86 -17.09
C GLY A 103 1.11 24.89 -17.96
N ASN A 104 0.73 26.16 -17.80
CA ASN A 104 1.43 27.27 -18.44
C ASN A 104 2.93 27.25 -18.08
N ALA A 105 3.78 27.52 -19.08
CA ALA A 105 5.25 27.53 -18.99
C ALA A 105 5.95 26.16 -18.86
N GLY A 106 5.36 25.09 -19.41
CA GLY A 106 6.05 23.79 -19.54
C GLY A 106 6.19 23.01 -18.24
N LYS A 107 5.40 23.36 -17.22
CA LYS A 107 5.30 22.58 -15.97
C LYS A 107 4.31 21.44 -16.15
N TYR A 108 4.68 20.24 -15.72
CA TYR A 108 3.81 19.07 -15.74
C TYR A 108 3.30 18.76 -14.33
N THR A 109 2.01 18.48 -14.21
CA THR A 109 1.37 17.94 -13.01
C THR A 109 0.91 16.53 -13.29
N TYR A 110 1.10 15.62 -12.34
CA TYR A 110 0.82 14.20 -12.48
C TYR A 110 -0.29 13.80 -11.50
N TYR A 111 -1.28 13.09 -12.02
CA TYR A 111 -2.41 12.57 -11.27
C TYR A 111 -2.54 11.08 -11.52
N LEU A 112 -2.64 10.30 -10.45
CA LEU A 112 -2.93 8.88 -10.50
C LEU A 112 -4.44 8.67 -10.50
N LYS A 113 -4.94 7.77 -11.35
CA LYS A 113 -6.34 7.39 -11.49
C LYS A 113 -6.49 5.86 -11.46
N ASP A 114 -7.67 5.39 -11.06
CA ASP A 114 -8.08 3.98 -11.03
C ASP A 114 -7.24 3.03 -10.14
N HIS A 115 -6.27 3.57 -9.40
CA HIS A 115 -5.47 2.83 -8.42
C HIS A 115 -6.13 2.84 -7.03
N GLU A 116 -5.99 1.75 -6.26
CA GLU A 116 -6.58 1.62 -4.91
C GLU A 116 -6.17 2.77 -3.97
N SER A 117 -4.94 3.27 -4.11
CA SER A 117 -4.44 4.38 -3.29
C SER A 117 -5.20 5.68 -3.50
N VAL A 118 -5.85 5.88 -4.66
CA VAL A 118 -6.63 7.09 -4.94
C VAL A 118 -7.77 7.21 -3.93
N SER A 119 -8.52 6.13 -3.71
CA SER A 119 -9.61 6.10 -2.73
C SER A 119 -9.17 6.37 -1.28
N LEU A 120 -7.88 6.18 -0.98
CA LEU A 120 -7.32 6.38 0.36
C LEU A 120 -6.87 7.83 0.60
N VAL A 121 -6.52 8.56 -0.45
CA VAL A 121 -5.91 9.90 -0.35
C VAL A 121 -6.70 11.01 -1.03
N ASP A 122 -7.67 10.68 -1.89
CA ASP A 122 -8.53 11.63 -2.58
C ASP A 122 -9.43 12.35 -1.57
N LYS A 123 -9.04 13.59 -1.26
CA LYS A 123 -9.78 14.46 -0.33
C LYS A 123 -10.89 15.24 -1.04
N ASN A 124 -10.82 15.35 -2.36
CA ASN A 124 -11.69 16.19 -3.17
C ASN A 124 -12.82 15.40 -3.83
N ASN A 125 -12.79 14.06 -3.74
CA ASN A 125 -13.67 13.12 -4.42
C ASN A 125 -13.69 13.32 -5.94
N ASP A 126 -12.54 13.67 -6.52
CA ASP A 126 -12.38 13.86 -7.96
C ASP A 126 -11.90 12.58 -8.68
N GLY A 127 -11.63 11.51 -7.93
CA GLY A 127 -11.12 10.24 -8.47
C GLY A 127 -9.68 10.33 -8.95
N LEU A 128 -8.95 11.36 -8.52
CA LEU A 128 -7.55 11.60 -8.86
C LEU A 128 -6.72 11.72 -7.58
N ALA A 129 -5.48 11.23 -7.63
CA ALA A 129 -4.52 11.43 -6.56
C ALA A 129 -3.27 12.12 -7.08
N SER A 130 -3.02 13.33 -6.61
CA SER A 130 -1.76 14.01 -6.87
C SER A 130 -0.62 13.42 -6.00
N GLU A 131 0.63 13.61 -6.44
CA GLU A 131 1.80 13.23 -5.63
C GLU A 131 1.79 13.88 -4.23
N GLN A 132 1.29 15.12 -4.13
CA GLN A 132 1.18 15.82 -2.85
C GLN A 132 0.12 15.21 -1.93
N GLU A 133 -0.87 14.52 -2.46
CA GLU A 133 -1.88 13.81 -1.67
C GLU A 133 -1.38 12.44 -1.24
N LEU A 134 -0.65 11.75 -2.11
CA LEU A 134 -0.02 10.47 -1.79
C LEU A 134 1.13 10.61 -0.78
N SER A 135 1.84 11.74 -0.77
CA SER A 135 2.98 11.95 0.12
C SER A 135 2.61 12.48 1.53
N LYS A 136 1.33 12.69 1.83
CA LYS A 136 0.85 13.23 3.13
C LYS A 136 0.51 12.13 4.12
#